data_AF-A0A380FIN3-F1
#
_entry.id   AF-A0A380FIN3-F1
#
_cell.length_a   1.000
_cell.length_b   1.000
_cell.length_c   1.000
_cell.angle_alpha   90.00
_cell.angle_beta   90.00
_cell.angle_gamma   90.00
#
_symmetry.space_group_name_H-M   'P 1'
#
loop_
_entity.id
_entity.type
_entity.pdbx_description
1 polymer ?
#
loop_
_entity_poly.entity_id
_entity_poly.type
_entity_poly.pdbx_seq_one_letter_code
_entity_poly.pdbx_strand_id
1 'polypeptide(L)' 'MIIECKVVCDELGVNYYRPTMPNTDPLFIGAIVDEVKNVY' A
#
# COMPACT_ATOMS: atom_id res chain seq x y z
N MET A 1 -1.97 8.23 4.59
CA MET A 1 -2.51 7.88 5.92
C MET A 1 -4.02 7.84 5.78
N ILE A 2 -4.65 6.70 6.01
CA ILE A 2 -6.13 6.63 6.05
C ILE A 2 -6.50 6.93 7.50
N ILE A 3 -7.09 8.08 7.74
CA ILE A 3 -7.39 8.58 9.10
C ILE A 3 -8.44 7.68 9.75
N GLU A 4 -9.46 7.30 9.00
CA GLU A 4 -10.57 6.45 9.46
C GLU A 4 -10.11 5.14 10.12
N CYS A 5 -9.23 4.37 9.45
CA CYS A 5 -8.77 3.09 9.98
C CYS A 5 -7.92 3.25 11.25
N LYS A 6 -7.19 4.36 11.37
CA LYS A 6 -6.38 4.63 12.57
C LYS A 6 -7.28 4.97 13.76
N VAL A 7 -8.29 5.83 13.56
CA VAL A 7 -9.24 6.22 14.62
C VAL A 7 -9.94 5.00 15.19
N VAL A 8 -10.45 4.10 14.33
CA VAL A 8 -11.11 2.87 14.78
C VAL A 8 -10.15 1.96 15.57
N CYS A 9 -8.89 1.84 15.15
CA CYS A 9 -7.91 1.04 15.90
C CYS A 9 -7.53 1.67 17.24
N ASP A 10 -7.42 3.00 17.30
CA ASP A 10 -7.16 3.75 18.53
C ASP A 10 -8.36 3.61 19.51
N GLU A 11 -9.60 3.62 19.01
CA GLU A 11 -10.83 3.39 19.81
C GLU A 11 -10.93 1.96 20.37
N LEU A 12 -10.50 0.97 19.59
CA LEU A 12 -10.50 -0.44 19.99
C LEU A 12 -9.25 -0.85 20.80
N GLY A 13 -8.28 0.06 20.98
CA GLY A 13 -7.03 -0.22 21.70
C GLY A 13 -6.13 -1.25 21.01
N VAL A 14 -6.22 -1.37 19.68
CA VAL A 14 -5.47 -2.33 18.87
C VAL A 14 -4.37 -1.65 18.06
N ASN A 15 -3.26 -2.37 17.83
CA ASN A 15 -2.14 -1.83 17.06
C ASN A 15 -2.48 -1.69 15.57
N TYR A 16 -2.38 -0.46 15.05
CA TYR A 16 -2.53 -0.17 13.62
C TYR A 16 -1.15 -0.11 12.93
N TYR A 17 -0.86 -1.08 12.07
CA TYR A 17 0.33 -1.07 11.23
C TYR A 17 -0.02 -0.77 9.77
N ARG A 18 0.45 0.37 9.27
CA ARG A 18 0.35 0.74 7.86
C ARG A 18 1.75 0.77 7.23
N PRO A 19 2.10 -0.19 6.36
CA PRO A 19 3.37 -0.15 5.66
C PRO A 19 3.47 1.08 4.74
N THR A 20 4.70 1.43 4.38
CA THR A 20 4.97 2.46 3.39
C THR A 20 4.43 2.02 2.03
N MET A 21 3.77 2.94 1.33
CA MET A 21 3.29 2.64 -0.02
C MET A 21 4.50 2.64 -0.97
N PRO A 22 4.61 1.66 -1.88
CA PRO A 22 5.76 1.57 -2.79
C PRO A 22 5.91 2.81 -3.69
N ASN A 23 4.82 3.48 -4.08
CA ASN A 23 4.86 4.72 -4.87
C ASN A 23 5.76 4.60 -6.10
N THR A 24 6.91 5.29 -6.12
CA THR A 24 7.89 5.28 -7.21
C THR A 24 8.99 4.23 -7.02
N ASP A 25 8.77 3.23 -6.17
CA ASP A 25 9.70 2.13 -5.98
C ASP A 25 9.98 1.42 -7.32
N PRO A 26 11.25 1.28 -7.74
CA PRO A 26 11.60 0.67 -9.01
C PRO A 26 11.05 -0.74 -9.21
N LEU A 27 10.94 -1.54 -8.14
CA LEU A 27 10.41 -2.90 -8.21
C LEU A 27 8.90 -2.90 -8.51
N PHE A 28 8.18 -1.94 -7.94
CA PHE A 28 6.74 -1.79 -8.19
C PHE A 28 6.46 -1.34 -9.62
N ILE A 29 7.23 -0.36 -10.12
CA ILE A 29 7.13 0.09 -11.53
C ILE A 29 7.51 -1.05 -12.47
N GLY A 30 8.56 -1.82 -12.16
CA GLY A 30 8.97 -2.99 -12.93
C GLY A 30 7.84 -4.02 -13.05
N ALA A 31 7.21 -4.38 -11.93
CA ALA A 31 6.09 -5.31 -11.92
C ALA A 31 4.90 -4.83 -12.77
N ILE A 32 4.59 -3.53 -12.77
CA ILE A 32 3.53 -2.95 -13.62
C ILE A 32 3.91 -3.05 -15.10
N VAL A 33 5.16 -2.72 -15.46
CA VAL A 33 5.64 -2.79 -16.84
C VAL A 33 5.61 -4.22 -17.36
N ASP A 34 6.01 -5.19 -16.55
CA ASP A 34 6.01 -6.61 -16.91
C ASP A 34 4.58 -7.11 -17.16
N GLU A 35 3.62 -6.73 -16.33
CA GLU A 35 2.20 -7.06 -16.55
C GLU A 35 1.67 -6.43 -17.85
N VAL A 36 1.95 -5.14 -18.08
CA VAL A 36 1.53 -4.46 -19.31
C VAL A 36 2.10 -5.15 -20.55
N LYS A 37 3.36 -5.59 -20.53
CA LYS A 37 3.98 -6.32 -21.64
C LYS A 37 3.42 -7.72 -21.86
N ASN A 38 2.88 -8.36 -20.83
CA ASN A 38 2.28 -9.70 -20.93
C ASN A 38 0.87 -9.68 -21.54
N VAL A 39 0.19 -8.52 -21.50
CA VAL A 39 -1.16 -8.33 -22.05
C VAL A 39 -1.14 -8.07 -23.58
N TYR A 40 0.00 -7.65 -24.14
CA TYR A 40 0.20 -7.41 -25.57
C TYR A 40 1.05 -8.50 -26.22
#